data_AF-A0AAP9U7G6-F1
#
_entry.id   AF-A0AAP9U7G6-F1
#
_cell.length_a   1.000
_cell.length_b   1.000
_cell.length_c   1.000
_cell.angle_alpha   90.00
_cell.angle_beta   90.00
_cell.angle_gamma   90.00
#
_symmetry.space_group_name_H-M   'P 1'
#
loop_
_entity.id
_entity.type
_entity.pdbx_description
1 polymer ?
#
loop_
_entity_poly.entity_id
_entity_poly.type
_entity_poly.pdbx_seq_one_letter_code
_entity_poly.pdbx_strand_id
1 'polypeptide(L)'
;MIKRRTLKSALAAVISLAVLAAPVYANPGNGNGGGGGHGNSGGGGNHGNSGGNHGNSGNHGNSSDHSNKGQGNDKSKEDHGNRKNYGKPDHVDSDINFSRARSLAVNYGLVGYQALPPGIAKNVVRGKPLPPGIAKKTLPASMINDLPYYPGYEWRAVGDDLVLVALSTAIVTSVINGVFD
;
A
#
# COMPACT_ATOMS: atom_id res chain seq x y z
N MET A 1 -2.97 -50.59 30.24
CA MET A 1 -2.92 -49.50 31.25
C MET A 1 -1.50 -49.42 31.81
N ILE A 2 -0.69 -48.43 31.42
CA ILE A 2 0.66 -48.21 31.97
C ILE A 2 0.79 -46.73 32.38
N LYS A 3 1.25 -46.52 33.62
CA LYS A 3 1.22 -45.29 34.40
C LYS A 3 2.22 -44.23 33.93
N ARG A 4 1.80 -42.97 34.11
CA ARG A 4 2.52 -41.70 33.96
C ARG A 4 3.77 -41.61 34.84
N ARG A 5 4.81 -40.92 34.38
CA ARG A 5 5.66 -40.04 35.23
C ARG A 5 6.07 -38.79 34.44
N THR A 6 5.60 -37.65 34.91
CA THR A 6 5.99 -36.30 34.49
C THR A 6 7.29 -35.90 35.18
N LEU A 7 8.33 -35.58 34.42
CA LEU A 7 9.54 -34.94 34.94
C LEU A 7 9.55 -33.48 34.49
N LYS A 8 9.35 -32.58 35.45
CA LYS A 8 9.53 -31.14 35.27
C LYS A 8 11.01 -30.84 35.51
N SER A 9 11.76 -30.53 34.46
CA SER A 9 13.10 -29.95 34.57
C SER A 9 13.03 -28.51 34.11
N ALA A 10 12.98 -27.59 35.07
CA ALA A 10 13.15 -26.17 34.83
C ALA A 10 14.65 -25.86 34.90
N LEU A 11 15.24 -25.40 33.79
CA LEU A 11 16.61 -24.91 33.75
C LEU A 11 16.54 -23.42 33.38
N ALA A 12 16.74 -22.56 34.38
CA ALA A 12 16.81 -21.12 34.19
C ALA A 12 18.23 -20.76 33.72
N ALA A 13 18.38 -20.36 32.45
CA ALA A 13 19.61 -19.78 31.94
C ALA A 13 19.47 -18.25 31.92
N VAL A 14 20.19 -17.58 32.81
CA VAL A 14 20.30 -16.11 32.84
C VAL A 14 21.31 -15.70 31.77
N ILE A 15 20.84 -15.11 30.68
CA ILE A 15 21.71 -14.56 29.63
C ILE A 15 21.88 -13.07 29.91
N SER A 16 23.02 -12.71 30.48
CA SER A 16 23.47 -11.32 30.62
C SER A 16 23.87 -10.79 29.24
N LEU A 17 23.15 -9.80 28.71
CA LEU A 17 23.49 -9.14 27.45
C LEU A 17 24.30 -7.87 27.73
N ALA A 18 25.60 -7.91 27.42
CA ALA A 18 26.46 -6.73 27.42
C ALA A 18 26.18 -5.88 26.17
N VAL A 19 25.87 -4.60 26.36
CA VAL A 19 25.68 -3.64 25.26
C VAL A 19 27.02 -2.97 24.94
N LEU A 20 27.54 -3.19 23.72
CA LEU A 20 28.66 -2.43 23.16
C LEU A 20 28.09 -1.23 22.37
N ALA A 21 28.56 -0.03 22.70
CA ALA A 21 28.21 1.20 21.97
C ALA A 21 28.95 1.27 20.62
N ALA A 22 28.21 1.52 19.54
CA ALA A 22 28.78 1.77 18.21
C ALA A 22 29.06 3.27 18.00
N PRO A 23 30.16 3.66 17.33
CA PRO A 23 30.40 5.05 16.98
C PRO A 23 29.48 5.51 15.84
N VAL A 24 28.93 6.71 15.96
CA VAL A 24 28.15 7.39 14.92
C VAL A 24 29.12 8.09 13.96
N TYR A 25 29.17 7.65 12.70
CA TYR A 25 29.79 8.41 11.62
C TYR A 25 28.78 9.40 11.02
N ALA A 26 29.15 10.68 10.97
CA ALA A 26 28.39 11.73 10.32
C ALA A 26 28.43 11.55 8.78
N ASN A 27 27.27 11.65 8.14
CA ASN A 27 27.15 11.77 6.69
C ASN A 27 27.30 13.25 6.29
N PRO A 28 28.33 13.64 5.52
CA PRO A 28 28.40 15.00 4.99
C PRO A 28 27.30 15.19 3.94
N GLY A 29 26.36 16.09 4.25
CA GLY A 29 25.30 16.48 3.34
C GLY A 29 25.87 17.02 2.03
N ASN A 30 25.52 16.36 0.93
CA ASN A 30 25.75 16.85 -0.42
C ASN A 30 24.81 18.04 -0.69
N GLY A 31 25.40 19.20 -0.97
CA GLY A 31 24.67 20.43 -1.20
C GLY A 31 23.84 20.42 -2.48
N ASN A 32 22.85 21.31 -2.52
CA ASN A 32 22.57 22.05 -3.73
C ASN A 32 22.06 23.45 -3.35
N GLY A 33 22.94 24.43 -3.47
CA GLY A 33 22.56 25.83 -3.51
C GLY A 33 21.82 26.10 -4.81
N GLY A 34 20.63 26.67 -4.70
CA GLY A 34 19.82 27.12 -5.82
C GLY A 34 19.21 28.46 -5.47
N GLY A 35 20.00 29.51 -5.63
CA GLY A 35 19.50 30.88 -5.65
C GLY A 35 18.60 31.09 -6.86
N GLY A 36 17.59 31.94 -6.71
CA GLY A 36 16.66 32.27 -7.78
C GLY A 36 15.63 33.26 -7.30
N GLY A 37 16.04 34.51 -7.09
CA GLY A 37 15.12 35.61 -6.94
C GLY A 37 14.42 35.91 -8.27
N HIS A 38 13.11 36.15 -8.20
CA HIS A 38 12.45 37.08 -9.10
C HIS A 38 11.16 37.56 -8.44
N GLY A 39 11.12 38.85 -8.12
CA GLY A 39 9.86 39.54 -7.90
C GLY A 39 9.17 39.77 -9.24
N ASN A 40 7.85 39.85 -9.23
CA ASN A 40 7.17 40.86 -10.01
C ASN A 40 5.82 41.22 -9.38
N SER A 41 5.67 42.52 -9.24
CA SER A 41 4.48 43.31 -8.96
C SER A 41 3.55 43.38 -10.16
N GLY A 42 2.24 43.43 -9.89
CA GLY A 42 1.17 43.81 -10.82
C GLY A 42 -0.12 43.19 -10.32
N GLY A 43 -1.11 43.89 -9.77
CA GLY A 43 -1.56 45.25 -10.05
C GLY A 43 -2.64 45.19 -11.12
N GLY A 44 -3.91 45.23 -10.72
CA GLY A 44 -5.04 45.41 -11.66
C GLY A 44 -6.34 44.74 -11.22
N GLY A 45 -7.18 45.48 -10.49
CA GLY A 45 -8.55 45.09 -10.16
C GLY A 45 -9.57 45.51 -11.25
N ASN A 46 -10.53 44.62 -11.48
CA ASN A 46 -11.97 44.81 -11.65
C ASN A 46 -12.56 46.02 -12.42
N HIS A 47 -13.21 45.76 -13.56
CA HIS A 47 -14.46 46.34 -14.14
C HIS A 47 -14.54 45.86 -15.61
N GLY A 48 -15.65 45.56 -16.28
CA GLY A 48 -17.07 45.70 -16.02
C GLY A 48 -17.89 45.13 -17.21
N ASN A 49 -19.21 45.11 -16.99
CA ASN A 49 -20.35 44.62 -17.78
C ASN A 49 -20.46 45.06 -19.26
N SER A 50 -21.02 44.19 -20.14
CA SER A 50 -22.31 44.39 -20.88
C SER A 50 -22.40 43.66 -22.24
N GLY A 51 -23.47 42.86 -22.38
CA GLY A 51 -24.42 42.82 -23.52
C GLY A 51 -23.96 42.60 -24.97
N GLY A 52 -24.46 41.52 -25.61
CA GLY A 52 -24.50 41.40 -27.07
C GLY A 52 -25.02 40.04 -27.56
N ASN A 53 -26.27 40.00 -28.00
CA ASN A 53 -26.93 38.87 -28.68
C ASN A 53 -26.62 38.91 -30.19
N HIS A 54 -26.13 37.81 -30.78
CA HIS A 54 -26.46 37.29 -32.13
C HIS A 54 -25.42 36.27 -32.64
N GLY A 55 -25.88 35.28 -33.40
CA GLY A 55 -25.07 34.70 -34.48
C GLY A 55 -24.88 33.18 -34.46
N ASN A 56 -25.66 32.53 -35.33
CA ASN A 56 -25.62 31.14 -35.77
C ASN A 56 -24.24 30.61 -36.25
N SER A 57 -24.14 29.27 -36.24
CA SER A 57 -23.30 28.38 -37.08
C SER A 57 -21.87 28.07 -36.64
N GLY A 58 -21.51 26.78 -36.70
CA GLY A 58 -20.11 26.34 -36.74
C GLY A 58 -19.80 25.10 -35.91
N ASN A 59 -20.06 23.93 -36.50
CA ASN A 59 -19.45 22.66 -36.10
C ASN A 59 -17.92 22.70 -36.27
N HIS A 60 -17.16 22.37 -35.22
CA HIS A 60 -15.91 21.57 -35.19
C HIS A 60 -14.96 21.97 -34.05
N GLY A 61 -14.35 20.95 -33.43
CA GLY A 61 -13.02 21.06 -32.79
C GLY A 61 -13.01 20.91 -31.27
N ASN A 62 -12.94 19.67 -30.78
CA ASN A 62 -12.52 19.37 -29.41
C ASN A 62 -10.99 19.62 -29.31
N SER A 63 -10.59 20.79 -28.80
CA SER A 63 -9.19 21.08 -28.46
C SER A 63 -8.94 20.75 -26.99
N SER A 64 -8.62 19.48 -26.73
CA SER A 64 -7.95 19.06 -25.51
C SER A 64 -6.44 19.07 -25.79
N ASP A 65 -5.80 20.22 -25.57
CA ASP A 65 -4.35 20.36 -25.67
C ASP A 65 -3.70 19.66 -24.48
N HIS A 66 -3.32 18.40 -24.69
CA HIS A 66 -2.26 17.69 -23.98
C HIS A 66 -1.53 16.87 -25.03
N SER A 67 -0.24 17.12 -25.26
CA SER A 67 0.77 16.07 -25.28
C SER A 67 2.16 16.65 -25.51
N ASN A 68 2.93 16.62 -24.42
CA ASN A 68 4.38 16.61 -24.47
C ASN A 68 4.85 15.36 -25.24
N LYS A 69 5.84 15.60 -26.08
CA LYS A 69 6.45 14.69 -27.04
C LYS A 69 7.31 13.65 -26.31
N GLY A 70 6.89 12.40 -26.34
CA GLY A 70 7.67 11.24 -25.89
C GLY A 70 7.48 10.07 -26.84
N GLN A 71 8.41 9.92 -27.78
CA GLN A 71 8.49 8.81 -28.74
C GLN A 71 8.71 7.47 -28.04
N GLY A 72 7.98 6.43 -28.48
CA GLY A 72 8.20 5.06 -28.01
C GLY A 72 7.28 4.03 -28.68
N ASN A 73 7.52 3.76 -29.96
CA ASN A 73 7.18 2.57 -30.76
C ASN A 73 6.15 1.55 -30.19
N ASP A 74 4.96 1.52 -30.81
CA ASP A 74 4.09 0.34 -30.90
C ASP A 74 4.80 -0.82 -31.60
N LYS A 75 5.12 -1.90 -30.87
CA LYS A 75 5.21 -3.26 -31.43
C LYS A 75 4.80 -4.31 -30.38
N SER A 76 4.07 -5.31 -30.88
CA SER A 76 3.81 -6.65 -30.31
C SER A 76 2.67 -6.77 -29.30
N LYS A 77 1.50 -7.22 -29.81
CA LYS A 77 0.60 -8.13 -29.09
C LYS A 77 1.38 -9.41 -28.79
N GLU A 78 1.91 -9.54 -27.58
CA GLU A 78 2.36 -10.81 -27.05
C GLU A 78 1.73 -10.96 -25.66
N ASP A 79 1.01 -12.07 -25.51
CA ASP A 79 0.41 -12.56 -24.27
C ASP A 79 1.55 -12.99 -23.32
N HIS A 80 2.26 -12.00 -22.77
CA HIS A 80 3.22 -12.21 -21.70
C HIS A 80 2.50 -11.95 -20.39
N GLY A 81 2.42 -12.97 -19.55
CA GLY A 81 1.80 -12.90 -18.22
C GLY A 81 2.17 -11.61 -17.50
N ASN A 82 1.17 -10.76 -17.30
CA ASN A 82 1.25 -9.45 -16.67
C ASN A 82 1.69 -9.56 -15.20
N ARG A 83 2.95 -9.92 -14.93
CA ARG A 83 3.59 -9.56 -13.66
C ARG A 83 3.89 -8.08 -13.74
N LYS A 84 2.88 -7.27 -13.42
CA LYS A 84 3.04 -5.83 -13.21
C LYS A 84 4.22 -5.66 -12.25
N ASN A 85 5.18 -4.81 -12.61
CA ASN A 85 6.28 -4.49 -11.73
C ASN A 85 5.74 -3.57 -10.62
N TYR A 86 5.22 -4.20 -9.57
CA TYR A 86 4.67 -3.55 -8.40
C TYR A 86 5.83 -2.92 -7.63
N GLY A 87 5.96 -1.60 -7.77
CA GLY A 87 6.99 -0.82 -7.09
C GLY A 87 6.62 -0.54 -5.64
N LYS A 88 6.46 0.73 -5.30
CA LYS A 88 5.99 1.15 -3.98
C LYS A 88 4.48 0.90 -3.83
N PRO A 89 3.99 0.58 -2.63
CA PRO A 89 2.56 0.38 -2.36
C PRO A 89 1.80 1.72 -2.24
N ASP A 90 1.99 2.62 -3.19
CA ASP A 90 1.33 3.94 -3.21
C ASP A 90 -0.07 3.86 -3.82
N HIS A 91 -0.34 2.83 -4.64
CA HIS A 91 -1.56 2.66 -5.43
C HIS A 91 -2.25 1.30 -5.22
N VAL A 92 -2.13 0.72 -4.02
CA VAL A 92 -2.65 -0.63 -3.71
C VAL A 92 -4.12 -0.78 -4.07
N ASP A 93 -4.92 0.25 -3.82
CA ASP A 93 -6.36 0.26 -4.06
C ASP A 93 -6.73 0.17 -5.56
N SER A 94 -5.80 0.53 -6.45
CA SER A 94 -5.95 0.37 -7.91
C SER A 94 -5.42 -0.97 -8.40
N ASP A 95 -4.43 -1.53 -7.71
CA ASP A 95 -3.80 -2.80 -8.06
C ASP A 95 -4.66 -4.01 -7.68
N ILE A 96 -5.41 -3.90 -6.59
CA ILE A 96 -6.37 -4.91 -6.14
C ILE A 96 -7.57 -4.26 -5.47
N ASN A 97 -8.76 -4.70 -5.89
CA ASN A 97 -10.02 -4.30 -5.27
C ASN A 97 -10.64 -5.46 -4.48
N PHE A 98 -11.68 -5.14 -3.71
CA PHE A 98 -12.43 -6.10 -2.90
C PHE A 98 -12.94 -7.29 -3.74
N SER A 99 -13.56 -7.04 -4.90
CA SER A 99 -14.13 -8.10 -5.73
C SER A 99 -13.08 -9.14 -6.15
N ARG A 100 -11.88 -8.68 -6.55
CA ARG A 100 -10.78 -9.58 -6.91
C ARG A 100 -10.23 -10.31 -5.68
N ALA A 101 -9.98 -9.60 -4.58
CA ALA A 101 -9.51 -10.21 -3.34
C ALA A 101 -10.48 -11.29 -2.84
N ARG A 102 -11.78 -11.00 -2.85
CA ARG A 102 -12.86 -11.93 -2.46
C ARG A 102 -12.92 -13.14 -3.39
N SER A 103 -12.80 -12.93 -4.71
CA SER A 103 -12.77 -14.05 -5.66
C SER A 103 -11.60 -15.01 -5.41
N LEU A 104 -10.41 -14.47 -5.06
CA LEU A 104 -9.26 -15.29 -4.68
C LEU A 104 -9.53 -16.04 -3.38
N ALA A 105 -10.05 -15.37 -2.36
CA ALA A 105 -10.40 -15.99 -1.08
C ALA A 105 -11.38 -17.16 -1.26
N VAL A 106 -12.45 -16.97 -2.03
CA VAL A 106 -13.42 -18.02 -2.36
C VAL A 106 -12.77 -19.17 -3.14
N ASN A 107 -11.99 -18.86 -4.17
CA ASN A 107 -11.32 -19.87 -5.00
C ASN A 107 -10.36 -20.75 -4.20
N TYR A 108 -9.66 -20.16 -3.22
CA TYR A 108 -8.74 -20.87 -2.34
C TYR A 108 -9.42 -21.46 -1.09
N GLY A 109 -10.74 -21.34 -0.95
CA GLY A 109 -11.49 -21.86 0.20
C GLY A 109 -11.19 -21.14 1.53
N LEU A 110 -10.71 -19.90 1.47
CA LEU A 110 -10.34 -19.07 2.61
C LEU A 110 -11.52 -18.15 2.97
N VAL A 111 -12.64 -18.72 3.39
CA VAL A 111 -13.85 -17.97 3.79
C VAL A 111 -14.33 -18.42 5.18
N GLY A 112 -15.23 -17.67 5.82
CA GLY A 112 -15.70 -17.96 7.17
C GLY A 112 -14.70 -17.60 8.27
N TYR A 113 -13.80 -16.65 8.02
CA TYR A 113 -12.89 -16.16 9.06
C TYR A 113 -13.65 -15.27 10.02
N GLN A 114 -13.36 -15.41 11.32
CA GLN A 114 -13.99 -14.58 12.33
C GLN A 114 -13.45 -13.16 12.27
N ALA A 115 -14.35 -12.19 12.12
CA ALA A 115 -14.03 -10.78 12.20
C ALA A 115 -13.38 -10.39 13.53
N LEU A 116 -12.56 -9.35 13.50
CA LEU A 116 -11.97 -8.80 14.73
C LEU A 116 -13.07 -8.25 15.65
N PRO A 117 -12.91 -8.37 16.98
CA PRO A 117 -13.81 -7.69 17.92
C PRO A 117 -13.88 -6.18 17.60
N PRO A 118 -15.06 -5.53 17.70
CA PRO A 118 -15.24 -4.14 17.24
C PRO A 118 -14.25 -3.14 17.86
N GLY A 119 -13.85 -3.35 19.12
CA GLY A 119 -12.87 -2.50 19.81
C GLY A 119 -11.44 -2.61 19.26
N ILE A 120 -11.11 -3.72 18.59
CA ILE A 120 -9.81 -4.00 18.00
C ILE A 120 -9.80 -3.68 16.50
N ALA A 121 -10.88 -4.01 15.78
CA ALA A 121 -11.04 -3.74 14.35
C ALA A 121 -10.76 -2.28 14.01
N LYS A 122 -11.31 -1.34 14.80
CA LYS A 122 -11.10 0.11 14.63
C LYS A 122 -9.64 0.59 14.76
N ASN A 123 -8.75 -0.25 15.29
CA ASN A 123 -7.33 0.08 15.45
C ASN A 123 -6.47 -0.46 14.29
N VAL A 124 -7.03 -1.29 13.40
CA VAL A 124 -6.37 -1.71 12.16
C VAL A 124 -6.60 -0.62 11.12
N VAL A 125 -5.67 0.34 11.08
CA VAL A 125 -5.78 1.51 10.21
C VAL A 125 -4.47 1.77 9.49
N ARG A 126 -4.57 2.26 8.26
CA ARG A 126 -3.41 2.61 7.42
C ARG A 126 -2.47 3.58 8.12
N GLY A 127 -1.17 3.37 7.93
CA GLY A 127 -0.09 4.20 8.47
C GLY A 127 0.28 3.90 9.92
N LYS A 128 -0.49 3.08 10.65
CA LYS A 128 -0.17 2.68 12.02
C LYS A 128 0.33 1.24 12.07
N PRO A 129 1.19 0.89 13.06
CA PRO A 129 1.53 -0.49 13.33
C PRO A 129 0.28 -1.33 13.62
N LEU A 130 0.28 -2.57 13.15
CA LEU A 130 -0.77 -3.51 13.48
C LEU A 130 -0.84 -3.69 15.01
N PRO A 131 -2.04 -3.66 15.63
CA PRO A 131 -2.16 -3.75 17.07
C PRO A 131 -1.52 -5.05 17.63
N PRO A 132 -0.81 -4.98 18.76
CA PRO A 132 -0.19 -6.14 19.37
C PRO A 132 -1.25 -7.14 19.84
N GLY A 133 -0.91 -8.43 19.83
CA GLY A 133 -1.81 -9.51 20.26
C GLY A 133 -2.84 -9.93 19.21
N ILE A 134 -2.92 -9.27 18.05
CA ILE A 134 -3.76 -9.72 16.94
C ILE A 134 -3.10 -10.90 16.23
N ALA A 135 -3.90 -11.94 16.00
CA ALA A 135 -3.48 -13.08 15.19
C ALA A 135 -3.29 -12.65 13.73
N LYS A 136 -2.07 -12.85 13.23
CA LYS A 136 -1.70 -12.68 11.83
C LYS A 136 -1.71 -14.05 11.17
N LYS A 137 -2.73 -14.34 10.37
CA LYS A 137 -2.78 -15.61 9.64
C LYS A 137 -2.02 -15.47 8.34
N THR A 138 -1.09 -16.40 8.11
CA THR A 138 -0.34 -16.50 6.85
C THR A 138 -1.27 -17.02 5.76
N LEU A 139 -1.23 -16.38 4.59
CA LEU A 139 -1.99 -16.84 3.43
C LEU A 139 -1.23 -17.99 2.74
N PRO A 140 -1.94 -18.93 2.10
CA PRO A 140 -1.28 -19.95 1.29
C PRO A 140 -0.50 -19.30 0.14
N ALA A 141 0.67 -19.84 -0.16
CA ALA A 141 1.57 -19.29 -1.18
C ALA A 141 0.89 -19.10 -2.54
N SER A 142 -0.01 -20.01 -2.91
CA SER A 142 -0.79 -19.94 -4.14
C SER A 142 -1.61 -18.64 -4.22
N MET A 143 -2.31 -18.26 -3.15
CA MET A 143 -3.06 -17.00 -3.11
C MET A 143 -2.11 -15.79 -3.15
N ILE A 144 -1.01 -15.83 -2.40
CA ILE A 144 -0.04 -14.71 -2.37
C ILE A 144 0.52 -14.43 -3.77
N ASN A 145 0.77 -15.46 -4.57
CA ASN A 145 1.28 -15.31 -5.93
C ASN A 145 0.29 -14.62 -6.88
N ASP A 146 -1.01 -14.66 -6.59
CA ASP A 146 -2.07 -14.00 -7.36
C ASP A 146 -2.38 -12.57 -6.86
N LEU A 147 -1.79 -12.17 -5.73
CA LEU A 147 -1.88 -10.84 -5.18
C LEU A 147 -0.75 -9.93 -5.69
N PRO A 148 -0.96 -8.61 -5.73
CA PRO A 148 0.11 -7.65 -5.99
C PRO A 148 1.29 -7.82 -5.04
N TYR A 149 2.51 -7.88 -5.57
CA TYR A 149 3.73 -8.11 -4.78
C TYR A 149 4.49 -6.80 -4.55
N TYR A 150 4.63 -6.33 -3.31
CA TYR A 150 5.43 -5.14 -3.03
C TYR A 150 6.70 -5.53 -2.25
N PRO A 151 7.91 -5.21 -2.73
CA PRO A 151 9.14 -5.51 -2.02
C PRO A 151 9.15 -4.93 -0.59
N GLY A 152 9.40 -5.78 0.40
CA GLY A 152 9.41 -5.38 1.82
C GLY A 152 8.03 -5.37 2.50
N TYR A 153 6.98 -5.80 1.79
CA TYR A 153 5.63 -5.93 2.33
C TYR A 153 5.10 -7.35 2.11
N GLU A 154 4.08 -7.70 2.87
CA GLU A 154 3.39 -8.98 2.72
C GLU A 154 1.89 -8.82 2.96
N TRP A 155 1.11 -9.65 2.28
CA TRP A 155 -0.31 -9.78 2.53
C TRP A 155 -0.57 -10.76 3.68
N ARG A 156 -1.42 -10.35 4.62
CA ARG A 156 -1.84 -11.19 5.76
C ARG A 156 -3.34 -11.15 5.93
N ALA A 157 -3.89 -12.24 6.46
CA ALA A 157 -5.25 -12.24 7.00
C ALA A 157 -5.24 -11.75 8.45
N VAL A 158 -6.10 -10.79 8.74
CA VAL A 158 -6.29 -10.17 10.05
C VAL A 158 -7.79 -10.14 10.33
N GLY A 159 -8.26 -11.01 11.23
CA GLY A 159 -9.69 -11.29 11.32
C GLY A 159 -10.20 -11.87 10.00
N ASP A 160 -11.21 -11.23 9.44
CA ASP A 160 -11.80 -11.46 8.11
C ASP A 160 -11.26 -10.52 7.02
N ASP A 161 -10.33 -9.64 7.35
CA ASP A 161 -9.76 -8.64 6.45
C ASP A 161 -8.45 -9.09 5.81
N LEU A 162 -8.23 -8.64 4.58
CA LEU A 162 -6.95 -8.77 3.88
C LEU A 162 -6.13 -7.48 4.08
N VAL A 163 -4.95 -7.61 4.68
CA VAL A 163 -4.13 -6.46 5.10
C VAL A 163 -2.74 -6.55 4.52
N LEU A 164 -2.28 -5.47 3.88
CA LEU A 164 -0.89 -5.32 3.44
C LEU A 164 -0.06 -4.70 4.58
N VAL A 165 1.03 -5.37 4.96
CA VAL A 165 1.85 -4.99 6.12
C VAL A 165 3.32 -4.84 5.73
N ALA A 166 3.97 -3.78 6.19
CA ALA A 166 5.42 -3.61 6.06
C ALA A 166 6.18 -4.57 7.00
N LEU A 167 7.08 -5.38 6.46
CA LEU A 167 7.77 -6.44 7.21
C LEU A 167 8.63 -5.90 8.37
N SER A 168 9.29 -4.76 8.18
CA SER A 168 10.24 -4.20 9.15
C SER A 168 9.57 -3.46 10.31
N THR A 169 8.37 -2.91 10.10
CA THR A 169 7.72 -2.00 11.07
C THR A 169 6.34 -2.47 11.52
N ALA A 170 5.81 -3.54 10.90
CA ALA A 170 4.43 -3.99 11.05
C ALA A 170 3.39 -2.90 10.72
N ILE A 171 3.76 -1.84 10.00
CA ILE A 171 2.85 -0.77 9.59
C ILE A 171 1.86 -1.31 8.57
N VAL A 172 0.57 -1.03 8.80
CA VAL A 172 -0.52 -1.32 7.88
C VAL A 172 -0.46 -0.34 6.72
N THR A 173 -0.37 -0.85 5.49
CA THR A 173 -0.27 -0.03 4.27
C THR A 173 -1.57 0.02 3.49
N SER A 174 -2.34 -1.06 3.50
CA SER A 174 -3.68 -1.13 2.92
C SER A 174 -4.51 -2.17 3.67
N VAL A 175 -5.83 -1.96 3.69
CA VAL A 175 -6.83 -2.84 4.33
C VAL A 175 -7.98 -3.02 3.35
N ILE A 176 -8.31 -4.27 3.06
CA ILE A 176 -9.48 -4.65 2.25
C ILE A 176 -10.40 -5.45 3.17
N ASN A 177 -11.50 -4.83 3.57
CA ASN A 177 -12.37 -5.38 4.61
C ASN A 177 -13.21 -6.56 4.09
N GLY A 178 -13.48 -7.54 4.95
CA GLY A 178 -14.43 -8.63 4.71
C GLY A 178 -14.06 -9.58 3.56
N VAL A 179 -12.78 -9.65 3.18
CA VAL A 179 -12.31 -10.52 2.10
C VAL A 179 -12.53 -11.99 2.43
N PHE A 180 -12.43 -12.35 3.71
CA PHE A 180 -12.49 -13.72 4.22
C PHE A 180 -13.76 -14.03 5.02
N ASP A 181 -14.75 -13.13 5.03
CA ASP A 181 -16.06 -13.35 5.70
C ASP A 181 -16.74 -14.65 5.22
#